data_AF-X1GS16-F1
#
_entry.id   AF-X1GS16-F1
#
_cell.length_a   1.000
_cell.length_b   1.000
_cell.length_c   1.000
_cell.angle_alpha   90.00
_cell.angle_beta   90.00
_cell.angle_gamma   90.00
#
_symmetry.space_group_name_H-M   'P 1'
#
loop_
_entity.id
_entity.type
_entity.pdbx_description
1 polymer ?
#
loop_
_entity_poly.entity_id
_entity_poly.type
_entity_poly.pdbx_seq_one_letter_code
_entity_poly.pdbx_strand_id
1 'polypeptide(L)'
;FTAAGFEEGLKVFTRIKKEHTALRPMLENREELESMVNLDRIRQLTGSLYMQGLGLLTQALDISQNLGQTNISTLELETKELQEKLEGQEQGSALHSMITERLENNAKSLNLVKGRRDKTDEILMEAGMCRDSMREIRLEL
;
A
#
# COMPACT_ATOMS: atom_id res chain seq x y z
N PHE A 1 2.62 -9.19 6.39
CA PHE A 1 1.48 -8.68 5.63
C PHE A 1 0.19 -8.99 6.40
N THR A 2 -0.58 -8.01 6.86
CA THR A 2 -1.90 -8.32 7.47
C THR A 2 -2.87 -8.65 6.34
N ALA A 3 -3.65 -9.73 6.43
CA ALA A 3 -4.58 -10.12 5.36
C ALA A 3 -5.42 -8.94 4.80
N ALA A 4 -5.80 -8.01 5.68
CA ALA A 4 -6.54 -6.80 5.36
C ALA A 4 -5.90 -5.89 4.28
N GLY A 5 -4.57 -5.68 4.28
CA GLY A 5 -3.94 -4.79 3.30
C GLY A 5 -3.97 -5.35 1.87
N PHE A 6 -4.06 -6.68 1.71
CA PHE A 6 -3.88 -7.38 0.43
C PHE A 6 -5.22 -7.45 -0.23
N GLU A 7 -6.22 -7.77 0.58
CA GLU A 7 -7.61 -7.57 0.20
C GLU A 7 -7.86 -6.13 -0.22
N GLU A 8 -7.33 -5.13 0.49
CA GLU A 8 -7.51 -3.73 0.10
C GLU A 8 -6.78 -3.38 -1.20
N GLY A 9 -5.52 -3.79 -1.36
CA GLY A 9 -4.79 -3.63 -2.63
C GLY A 9 -5.49 -4.31 -3.81
N LEU A 10 -6.03 -5.52 -3.60
CA LEU A 10 -6.76 -6.29 -4.60
C LEU A 10 -8.11 -5.64 -4.96
N LYS A 11 -8.80 -5.04 -3.99
CA LYS A 11 -10.00 -4.22 -4.24
C LYS A 11 -9.66 -2.98 -5.06
N VAL A 12 -8.60 -2.24 -4.70
CA VAL A 12 -8.17 -1.05 -5.45
C VAL A 12 -7.79 -1.41 -6.88
N PHE A 13 -7.02 -2.48 -7.09
CA PHE A 13 -6.70 -3.02 -8.41
C PHE A 13 -7.95 -3.36 -9.22
N THR A 14 -8.87 -4.12 -8.63
CA THR A 14 -10.10 -4.55 -9.31
C THR A 14 -10.94 -3.35 -9.73
N ARG A 15 -10.99 -2.30 -8.90
CA ARG A 15 -11.70 -1.04 -9.22
C ARG A 15 -11.02 -0.27 -10.35
N ILE A 16 -9.70 -0.08 -10.30
CA ILE A 16 -8.91 0.56 -11.37
C ILE A 16 -9.15 -0.14 -12.70
N LYS A 17 -9.02 -1.48 -12.71
CA LYS A 17 -9.23 -2.29 -13.90
C LYS A 17 -10.65 -2.16 -14.45
N LYS A 18 -11.66 -2.19 -13.57
CA LYS A 18 -13.07 -2.05 -13.95
C LYS A 18 -13.34 -0.71 -14.64
N GLU A 19 -12.85 0.40 -14.06
CA GLU A 19 -13.05 1.73 -14.65
C GLU A 19 -12.36 1.84 -16.02
N HIS A 20 -11.11 1.37 -16.13
CA HIS A 20 -10.40 1.35 -17.41
C HIS A 20 -11.10 0.48 -18.47
N THR A 21 -11.59 -0.71 -18.10
CA THR A 21 -12.35 -1.59 -19.01
C THR A 21 -13.67 -0.94 -19.45
N ALA A 22 -14.34 -0.18 -18.59
CA ALA A 22 -15.58 0.53 -18.94
C ALA A 22 -15.32 1.73 -19.87
N LEU A 23 -14.21 2.45 -19.66
CA LEU A 23 -13.79 3.58 -20.49
C LEU A 23 -13.33 3.17 -21.88
N ARG A 24 -12.66 2.03 -21.99
CA ARG A 24 -12.07 1.56 -23.25
C ARG A 24 -13.03 1.54 -24.46
N PRO A 25 -14.23 0.92 -24.40
CA PRO A 25 -15.15 0.91 -25.54
C PRO A 25 -15.69 2.31 -25.87
N MET A 26 -15.95 3.14 -24.85
CA MET A 26 -16.37 4.54 -25.06
C MET A 26 -15.29 5.28 -25.83
N LEU A 27 -14.02 5.16 -25.42
CA LEU A 27 -12.89 5.79 -26.08
C LEU A 27 -12.58 5.22 -27.47
N GLU A 28 -12.95 3.98 -27.78
CA GLU A 28 -12.72 3.35 -29.09
C GLU A 28 -13.82 3.69 -30.12
N ASN A 29 -15.01 4.10 -29.65
CA ASN A 29 -16.17 4.37 -30.52
C ASN A 29 -16.12 5.79 -31.12
N ARG A 30 -15.49 5.90 -32.30
CA ARG A 30 -15.14 7.18 -32.93
C ARG A 30 -16.36 8.02 -33.32
N GLU A 31 -17.47 7.40 -33.73
CA GLU A 31 -18.68 8.09 -34.21
C GLU A 31 -19.46 8.81 -33.11
N GLU A 32 -19.50 8.29 -31.88
CA GLU A 32 -20.20 8.93 -30.74
C GLU A 32 -19.40 10.11 -30.15
N LEU A 33 -18.10 10.20 -30.45
CA LEU A 33 -17.15 11.13 -29.84
C LEU A 33 -16.69 12.25 -30.78
N GLU A 34 -17.13 12.26 -32.03
CA GLU A 34 -16.77 13.30 -33.02
C GLU A 34 -17.19 14.71 -32.59
N SER A 35 -18.11 14.85 -31.63
CA SER A 35 -18.50 16.14 -31.04
C SER A 35 -17.58 16.61 -29.89
N MET A 36 -16.65 15.78 -29.41
CA MET A 36 -15.79 16.12 -28.26
C MET A 36 -14.46 16.75 -28.69
N VAL A 37 -14.25 18.01 -28.26
CA VAL A 37 -12.95 18.67 -28.38
C VAL A 37 -11.97 18.00 -27.41
N ASN A 38 -10.90 17.38 -27.94
CA ASN A 38 -9.78 16.74 -27.23
C ASN A 38 -9.85 15.23 -26.94
N LEU A 39 -10.51 14.42 -27.76
CA LEU A 39 -10.56 12.95 -27.59
C LEU A 39 -9.18 12.30 -27.35
N ASP A 40 -8.18 12.68 -28.13
CA ASP A 40 -6.82 12.10 -28.00
C ASP A 40 -6.17 12.44 -26.65
N ARG A 41 -6.46 13.63 -26.10
CA ARG A 41 -6.00 14.02 -24.77
C ARG A 41 -6.67 13.17 -23.68
N ILE A 42 -7.96 12.88 -23.82
CA ILE A 42 -8.73 12.05 -22.87
C ILE A 42 -8.20 10.60 -22.90
N ARG A 43 -7.92 10.06 -24.09
CA ARG A 43 -7.30 8.73 -24.26
C ARG A 43 -5.92 8.66 -23.58
N GLN A 44 -5.07 9.65 -23.84
CA GLN A 44 -3.74 9.73 -23.23
C GLN A 44 -3.83 9.84 -21.70
N LEU A 45 -4.72 10.70 -21.20
CA LEU A 45 -4.92 10.89 -19.75
C LEU A 45 -5.40 9.60 -19.07
N THR A 46 -6.40 8.93 -19.65
CA THR A 46 -6.94 7.67 -19.13
C THR A 46 -5.87 6.57 -19.10
N GLY A 47 -5.10 6.41 -20.18
CA GLY A 47 -4.00 5.45 -20.24
C GLY A 47 -2.90 5.75 -19.23
N SER A 48 -2.55 7.03 -19.06
CA SER A 48 -1.56 7.49 -18.07
C SER A 48 -2.02 7.18 -16.64
N LEU A 49 -3.26 7.52 -16.29
CA LEU A 49 -3.83 7.25 -14.96
C LEU A 49 -3.88 5.75 -14.65
N TYR A 50 -4.22 4.92 -15.63
CA TYR A 50 -4.23 3.47 -15.48
C TYR A 50 -2.82 2.94 -15.21
N MET A 51 -1.82 3.34 -16.01
CA MET A 51 -0.43 2.92 -15.82
C MET A 51 0.15 3.41 -14.49
N GLN A 52 -0.16 4.65 -14.09
CA GLN A 52 0.24 5.20 -12.80
C GLN A 52 -0.36 4.40 -11.65
N GLY A 53 -1.66 4.11 -11.69
CA GLY A 53 -2.33 3.29 -10.68
C GLY A 53 -1.74 1.89 -10.56
N LEU A 54 -1.40 1.24 -11.68
CA LEU A 54 -0.70 -0.05 -11.68
C LEU A 54 0.72 0.05 -11.09
N GLY A 55 1.45 1.11 -11.42
CA GLY A 55 2.78 1.36 -10.88
C GLY A 55 2.77 1.51 -9.36
N LEU A 56 1.81 2.28 -8.83
CA LEU A 56 1.61 2.44 -7.37
C LEU A 56 1.25 1.11 -6.70
N LEU A 57 0.34 0.32 -7.29
CA LEU A 57 0.00 -1.00 -6.75
C LEU A 57 1.18 -1.97 -6.74
N THR A 58 2.06 -1.88 -7.74
CA THR A 58 3.29 -2.68 -7.81
C THR A 58 4.25 -2.27 -6.69
N GLN A 59 4.44 -0.98 -6.46
CA GLN A 59 5.25 -0.47 -5.35
C GLN A 59 4.69 -0.90 -3.98
N ALA A 60 3.36 -0.82 -3.80
CA ALA A 60 2.72 -1.30 -2.58
C ALA A 60 2.96 -2.80 -2.37
N LEU A 61 2.91 -3.61 -3.44
CA LEU A 61 3.22 -5.03 -3.39
C LEU A 61 4.68 -5.31 -3.02
N ASP A 62 5.63 -4.56 -3.58
CA ASP A 62 7.06 -4.72 -3.30
C ASP A 62 7.38 -4.40 -1.84
N ILE A 63 6.87 -3.28 -1.31
CA ILE A 63 7.03 -2.91 0.11
C ILE A 63 6.41 -3.99 1.01
N SER A 64 5.27 -4.52 0.59
CA SER A 64 4.53 -5.57 1.28
C SER A 64 5.26 -6.92 1.32
N GLN A 65 5.91 -7.32 0.24
CA GLN A 65 6.75 -8.52 0.20
C GLN A 65 7.99 -8.36 1.09
N ASN A 66 8.63 -7.19 1.04
CA ASN A 66 9.75 -6.85 1.93
C ASN A 66 9.36 -6.90 3.41
N LEU A 67 8.13 -6.47 3.74
CA LEU A 67 7.56 -6.59 5.09
C LEU A 67 7.21 -8.04 5.46
N GLY A 68 6.73 -8.84 4.51
CA GLY A 68 6.39 -10.25 4.72
C GLY A 68 7.60 -11.11 5.10
N GLN A 69 8.80 -10.74 4.66
CA GLN A 69 10.05 -11.38 5.08
C GLN A 69 10.42 -11.05 6.54
N THR A 70 9.92 -9.95 7.08
CA THR A 70 10.11 -9.58 8.48
C THR A 70 9.02 -10.25 9.32
N ASN A 71 9.36 -11.23 10.16
CA ASN A 71 8.37 -11.95 10.96
C ASN A 71 7.90 -11.10 12.16
N ILE A 72 6.96 -10.18 11.90
CA ILE A 72 6.42 -9.22 12.88
C ILE A 72 5.86 -9.94 14.10
N SER A 73 5.11 -11.04 13.90
CA SER A 73 4.54 -11.82 14.99
C SER A 73 5.61 -12.40 15.91
N THR A 74 6.74 -12.84 15.35
CA THR A 74 7.88 -13.30 16.16
C THR A 74 8.56 -12.16 16.89
N LEU A 75 8.74 -11.00 16.25
CA LEU A 75 9.27 -9.79 16.90
C LEU A 75 8.37 -9.31 18.05
N GLU A 76 7.06 -9.32 17.87
CA GLU A 76 6.09 -8.92 18.91
C GLU A 76 6.10 -9.91 20.08
N LEU A 77 6.13 -11.22 19.79
CA LEU A 77 6.23 -12.25 20.82
C LEU A 77 7.54 -12.13 21.61
N GLU A 78 8.68 -12.01 20.92
CA GLU A 78 9.99 -11.85 21.55
C GLU A 78 10.03 -10.58 22.42
N THR A 79 9.44 -9.47 21.94
CA THR A 79 9.37 -8.23 22.71
C THR A 79 8.57 -8.42 23.99
N LYS A 80 7.42 -9.10 23.92
CA LYS A 80 6.59 -9.40 25.09
C LYS A 80 7.33 -10.28 26.10
N GLU A 81 7.96 -11.35 25.64
CA GLU A 81 8.76 -12.24 26.49
C GLU A 81 9.93 -11.53 27.16
N LEU A 82 10.60 -10.61 26.44
CA LEU A 82 11.69 -9.81 27.00
C LEU A 82 11.19 -8.78 28.02
N GLN A 83 10.00 -8.20 27.83
CA GLN A 83 9.38 -7.31 28.82
C GLN A 83 9.06 -8.06 30.11
N GLU A 84 8.42 -9.23 30.02
CA GLU A 84 8.13 -10.08 31.18
C GLU A 84 9.40 -10.52 31.92
N LYS A 85 10.48 -10.83 31.17
CA LYS A 85 11.79 -11.13 31.76
C LYS A 85 12.41 -9.93 32.46
N LEU A 86 12.17 -8.71 32.00
CA LEU A 86 12.70 -7.49 32.61
C LEU A 86 12.05 -7.18 33.97
N GLU A 87 10.75 -7.47 34.12
CA GLU A 87 9.98 -7.20 35.34
C GLU A 87 10.52 -7.93 36.59
N GLY A 88 11.28 -9.01 36.40
CA GLY A 88 11.92 -9.76 37.48
C GLY A 88 13.42 -9.53 37.66
N GLN A 89 14.04 -8.59 36.92
CA GLN A 89 15.49 -8.37 36.95
C GLN A 89 15.87 -7.14 37.77
N GLU A 90 16.94 -7.26 38.56
CA GLU A 90 17.52 -6.11 39.26
C GLU A 90 18.08 -5.10 38.26
N GLN A 91 17.68 -3.84 38.44
CA GLN A 91 18.23 -2.72 37.68
C GLN A 91 19.74 -2.64 37.88
N GLY A 92 20.47 -2.48 36.77
CA GLY A 92 21.93 -2.39 36.76
C GLY A 92 22.65 -3.74 36.67
N SER A 93 21.94 -4.87 36.71
CA SER A 93 22.55 -6.17 36.38
C SER A 93 22.94 -6.24 34.90
N ALA A 94 23.98 -7.01 34.58
CA ALA A 94 24.40 -7.23 33.19
C ALA A 94 23.26 -7.80 32.33
N LEU A 95 22.44 -8.69 32.92
CA LEU A 95 21.29 -9.28 32.27
C LEU A 95 20.19 -8.23 31.99
N HIS A 96 19.90 -7.33 32.94
CA HIS A 96 18.97 -6.22 32.72
C HIS A 96 19.42 -5.33 31.56
N SER A 97 20.70 -4.96 31.50
CA SER A 97 21.25 -4.14 30.41
C SER A 97 21.12 -4.83 29.04
N MET A 98 21.44 -6.13 28.97
CA MET A 98 21.29 -6.90 27.72
C MET A 98 19.84 -7.01 27.26
N ILE A 99 18.90 -7.25 28.17
CA ILE A 99 17.47 -7.33 27.84
C ILE A 99 16.96 -5.95 27.37
N THR A 100 17.40 -4.87 28.03
CA THR A 100 17.04 -3.50 27.66
C THR A 100 17.52 -3.15 26.25
N GLU A 101 18.78 -3.43 25.94
CA GLU A 101 19.35 -3.20 24.60
C GLU A 101 18.59 -4.00 23.52
N ARG A 102 18.20 -5.24 23.83
CA ARG A 102 17.45 -6.07 22.89
C ARG A 102 16.02 -5.56 22.69
N LEU A 103 15.37 -5.08 23.75
CA LEU A 103 14.06 -4.42 23.66
C LEU A 103 14.13 -3.14 22.80
N GLU A 104 15.19 -2.33 22.95
CA GLU A 104 15.39 -1.14 22.11
C GLU A 104 15.56 -1.51 20.63
N ASN A 105 16.31 -2.57 20.33
CA ASN A 105 16.52 -3.06 18.97
C ASN A 105 15.21 -3.60 18.36
N ASN A 106 14.42 -4.32 19.14
CA ASN A 106 13.09 -4.78 18.72
C ASN A 106 12.14 -3.60 18.49
N ALA A 107 12.15 -2.59 19.36
CA ALA A 107 11.34 -1.38 19.19
C ALA A 107 11.71 -0.61 17.92
N LYS A 108 13.01 -0.47 17.61
CA LYS A 108 13.48 0.13 16.35
C LYS A 108 12.98 -0.67 15.14
N SER A 109 13.05 -1.99 15.20
CA SER A 109 12.59 -2.88 14.13
C SER A 109 11.08 -2.77 13.91
N LEU A 110 10.29 -2.76 14.99
CA LEU A 110 8.84 -2.59 14.94
C LEU A 110 8.44 -1.21 14.40
N ASN A 111 9.16 -0.14 14.78
CA ASN A 111 8.92 1.20 14.25
C ASN A 111 9.21 1.28 12.74
N LEU A 112 10.28 0.64 12.27
CA LEU A 112 10.59 0.56 10.85
C LEU A 112 9.51 -0.20 10.06
N VAL A 113 9.01 -1.30 10.62
CA VAL A 113 7.89 -2.05 10.06
C VAL A 113 6.62 -1.20 9.98
N LYS A 114 6.29 -0.47 11.05
CA LYS A 114 5.12 0.43 11.09
C LYS A 114 5.22 1.52 10.03
N GLY A 115 6.36 2.22 9.94
CA GLY A 115 6.55 3.27 8.93
C GLY A 115 6.42 2.75 7.49
N ARG A 116 6.89 1.53 7.20
CA ARG A 116 6.69 0.89 5.88
C ARG A 116 5.23 0.52 5.62
N ARG A 117 4.48 0.12 6.66
CA ARG A 117 3.05 -0.14 6.55
C ARG A 117 2.28 1.14 6.25
N ASP A 118 2.55 2.20 7.01
CA ASP A 118 1.93 3.52 6.79
C ASP A 118 2.21 3.99 5.35
N LYS A 119 3.44 3.79 4.85
CA LYS A 119 3.76 4.11 3.46
C LYS A 119 2.99 3.28 2.43
N THR A 120 2.70 2.02 2.74
CA THR A 120 1.88 1.16 1.88
C THR A 120 0.45 1.70 1.82
N ASP A 121 -0.12 2.11 2.95
CA ASP A 121 -1.48 2.66 3.04
C ASP A 121 -1.58 4.00 2.25
N GLU A 122 -0.58 4.86 2.34
CA GLU A 122 -0.48 6.08 1.50
C GLU A 122 -0.51 5.75 0.00
N ILE A 123 0.31 4.79 -0.45
CA ILE A 123 0.40 4.40 -1.86
C ILE A 123 -0.94 3.81 -2.36
N LEU A 124 -1.61 3.02 -1.52
CA LEU A 124 -2.94 2.48 -1.84
C LEU A 124 -3.99 3.59 -1.96
N MET A 125 -3.91 4.64 -1.14
CA MET A 125 -4.76 5.81 -1.25
C MET A 125 -4.51 6.57 -2.56
N GLU A 126 -3.24 6.81 -2.93
CA GLU A 126 -2.87 7.45 -4.20
C GLU A 126 -3.37 6.64 -5.41
N ALA A 127 -3.24 5.31 -5.38
CA ALA A 127 -3.80 4.44 -6.42
C ALA A 127 -5.34 4.55 -6.49
N GLY A 128 -6.00 4.72 -5.34
CA GLY A 128 -7.43 5.02 -5.25
C GLY A 128 -7.82 6.32 -5.97
N MET A 129 -7.00 7.37 -5.84
CA MET A 129 -7.22 8.64 -6.52
C MET A 129 -7.14 8.50 -8.05
N CYS A 130 -6.19 7.72 -8.58
CA CYS A 130 -6.11 7.44 -10.02
C CYS A 130 -7.42 6.85 -10.56
N ARG A 131 -8.05 5.94 -9.79
CA ARG A 131 -9.36 5.37 -10.12
C ARG A 131 -10.47 6.40 -10.10
N ASP A 132 -10.50 7.27 -9.09
CA ASP A 132 -11.54 8.29 -8.99
C ASP A 132 -11.43 9.31 -10.14
N SER A 133 -10.21 9.71 -10.55
CA SER A 133 -10.00 10.54 -11.74
C SER A 133 -10.44 9.85 -13.04
N MET A 134 -10.19 8.54 -13.20
CA MET A 134 -10.75 7.79 -14.34
C MET A 134 -12.28 7.77 -14.32
N ARG A 135 -12.88 7.63 -13.14
CA ARG A 135 -14.34 7.65 -12.99
C ARG A 135 -14.92 9.02 -13.36
N GLU A 136 -14.27 10.11 -12.97
CA GLU A 136 -14.67 11.48 -13.35
C GLU A 136 -14.67 11.64 -14.86
N ILE A 137 -13.59 11.24 -15.54
CA ILE A 137 -13.52 11.25 -17.01
C ILE A 137 -14.70 10.47 -17.61
N ARG A 138 -15.03 9.29 -17.06
CA ARG A 138 -16.16 8.49 -17.54
C ARG A 138 -17.52 9.15 -17.36
N LEU A 139 -17.69 9.99 -16.35
CA LEU A 139 -18.94 10.72 -16.11
C LEU A 139 -19.06 11.98 -16.97
N GLU A 140 -17.94 12.49 -17.50
CA GLU A 140 -17.88 13.63 -18.42
C GLU A 140 -18.05 13.25 -19.90
N LEU A 141 -17.80 11.98 -20.23
CA LEU A 141 -18.04 11.36 -21.55
C LEU A 141 -19.50 10.91 -21.70
#